data_AF-A0A1M3E512-F1
#
_entry.id   AF-A0A1M3E512-F1
#
_cell.length_a   1.000
_cell.length_b   1.000
_cell.length_c   1.000
_cell.angle_alpha   90.00
_cell.angle_beta   90.00
_cell.angle_gamma   90.00
#
_symmetry.space_group_name_H-M   'P 1'
#
loop_
_entity.id
_entity.type
_entity.pdbx_description
1 polymer ?
#
loop_
_entity_poly.entity_id
_entity_poly.type
_entity_poly.pdbx_seq_one_letter_code
_entity_poly.pdbx_strand_id
1 'polypeptide(L)'
;MQINVNTKAVRNYAKKLEQLSKSALPVAIRQTLNSAAFDVKTKTMPKSATDNFVERKKTFFKATSKVEQATGFNVSSMKSTIGFKKTSGKGMDRAVEELKQQEEGGVIGGRSFIAHDKARVGKSRKKNVRPVNRTTVLKNIVNSNKVRGAKNKSQKFIRAAFYAAKKYGANAHVMTPRENGISTVLRIKEIWGSTRRQGAESSRRLDIRAEALYSYKKGRKVKIDKKEFMKKASEKSAGKMEKFFNEHALNQVKKFYNK
;
A
#
# COMPACT_ATOMS: atom_id res chain seq x y z
N MET A 1 -18.40 71.66 -16.84
CA MET A 1 -17.38 70.76 -16.24
C MET A 1 -17.15 69.59 -17.19
N GLN A 2 -15.97 69.49 -17.80
CA GLN A 2 -15.59 68.37 -18.67
C GLN A 2 -14.62 67.46 -17.91
N ILE A 3 -15.00 66.20 -17.69
CA ILE A 3 -14.16 65.19 -17.05
C ILE A 3 -13.46 64.39 -18.15
N ASN A 4 -12.14 64.51 -18.26
CA ASN A 4 -11.35 63.78 -19.25
C ASN A 4 -10.88 62.44 -18.65
N VAL A 5 -11.62 61.36 -18.92
CA VAL A 5 -11.30 60.01 -18.41
C VAL A 5 -10.32 59.33 -19.37
N ASN A 6 -9.10 59.05 -18.89
CA ASN A 6 -8.10 58.30 -19.66
C ASN A 6 -8.50 56.83 -19.78
N THR A 7 -9.02 56.45 -20.95
CA THR A 7 -9.46 55.07 -21.27
C THR A 7 -8.43 54.25 -22.05
N LYS A 8 -7.20 54.75 -22.26
CA LYS A 8 -6.17 54.07 -23.09
C LYS A 8 -5.87 52.66 -22.59
N ALA A 9 -5.73 52.48 -21.27
CA ALA A 9 -5.49 51.16 -20.68
C ALA A 9 -6.67 50.20 -20.94
N VAL A 10 -7.91 50.69 -20.78
CA VAL A 10 -9.13 49.90 -21.02
C VAL A 10 -9.23 49.47 -22.47
N ARG A 11 -8.98 50.37 -23.44
CA ARG A 11 -8.97 50.03 -24.88
C ARG A 11 -7.89 49.01 -25.21
N ASN A 12 -6.70 49.13 -24.62
CA ASN A 12 -5.64 48.16 -24.81
C ASN A 12 -6.01 46.79 -24.24
N TYR A 13 -6.66 46.72 -23.08
CA TYR A 13 -7.14 45.46 -22.52
C TYR A 13 -8.30 44.85 -23.32
N ALA A 14 -9.22 45.67 -23.84
CA ALA A 14 -10.31 45.22 -24.70
C ALA A 14 -9.78 44.62 -26.01
N LYS A 15 -8.87 45.33 -26.71
CA LYS A 15 -8.22 44.82 -27.92
C LYS A 15 -7.45 43.52 -27.66
N LYS A 16 -6.83 43.41 -26.49
CA LYS A 16 -6.18 42.18 -26.05
C LYS A 16 -7.22 41.05 -25.91
N LEU A 17 -8.28 41.27 -25.16
CA LEU A 17 -9.37 40.30 -24.98
C LEU A 17 -10.02 39.85 -26.31
N GLU A 18 -10.16 40.76 -27.28
CA GLU A 18 -10.66 40.43 -28.63
C GLU A 18 -9.73 39.47 -29.39
N GLN A 19 -8.42 39.52 -29.16
CA GLN A 19 -7.43 38.65 -29.81
C GLN A 19 -7.34 37.26 -29.17
N LEU A 20 -7.93 37.04 -27.99
CA LEU A 20 -7.94 35.74 -27.33
C LEU A 20 -8.89 34.78 -28.05
N SER A 21 -8.38 33.60 -28.42
CA SER A 21 -9.24 32.58 -29.04
C SER A 21 -10.35 32.12 -28.08
N LYS A 22 -11.54 31.80 -28.61
CA LYS A 22 -12.64 31.17 -27.86
C LYS A 22 -12.23 29.87 -27.16
N SER A 23 -11.17 29.23 -27.64
CA SER A 23 -10.61 28.00 -27.08
C SER A 23 -9.71 28.22 -25.84
N ALA A 24 -9.26 29.45 -25.59
CA ALA A 24 -8.28 29.75 -24.55
C ALA A 24 -8.79 29.36 -23.15
N LEU A 25 -10.03 29.74 -22.81
CA LEU A 25 -10.62 29.43 -21.51
C LEU A 25 -10.83 27.91 -21.32
N PRO A 26 -11.48 27.17 -22.22
CA PRO A 26 -11.60 25.72 -22.08
C PRO A 26 -10.26 25.00 -21.99
N VAL A 27 -9.24 25.44 -22.74
CA VAL A 27 -7.89 24.84 -22.67
C VAL A 27 -7.24 25.11 -21.32
N ALA A 28 -7.35 26.32 -20.79
CA ALA A 28 -6.83 26.65 -19.46
C ALA A 28 -7.50 25.81 -18.37
N ILE A 29 -8.83 25.65 -18.41
CA ILE A 29 -9.58 24.81 -17.48
C ILE A 29 -9.14 23.34 -17.59
N ARG A 30 -9.03 22.81 -18.81
CA ARG A 30 -8.56 21.44 -19.05
C ARG A 30 -7.19 21.18 -18.46
N GLN A 31 -6.26 22.11 -18.70
CA GLN A 31 -4.90 22.03 -18.16
C GLN A 31 -4.88 22.13 -16.63
N THR A 32 -5.74 22.98 -16.06
CA THR A 32 -5.91 23.13 -14.60
C THR A 32 -6.37 21.83 -13.96
N LEU A 33 -7.44 21.23 -14.48
CA LEU A 33 -7.98 19.96 -14.00
C LEU A 33 -6.94 18.83 -14.08
N ASN A 34 -6.23 18.75 -15.22
CA ASN A 34 -5.16 17.77 -15.39
C ASN A 34 -4.01 18.00 -14.41
N SER A 35 -3.55 19.24 -14.25
CA SER A 35 -2.49 19.60 -13.30
C SER A 35 -2.88 19.26 -11.86
N ALA A 36 -4.12 19.51 -11.46
CA ALA A 36 -4.62 19.13 -10.15
C ALA A 36 -4.56 17.60 -9.96
N ALA A 37 -5.04 16.81 -10.94
CA ALA A 37 -4.97 15.35 -10.87
C ALA A 37 -3.52 14.83 -10.83
N PHE A 38 -2.60 15.44 -11.59
CA PHE A 38 -1.17 15.09 -11.53
C PHE A 38 -0.50 15.50 -10.21
N ASP A 39 -0.88 16.61 -9.61
CA ASP A 39 -0.42 17.02 -8.27
C ASP A 39 -0.86 16.00 -7.23
N VAL A 40 -2.09 15.47 -7.34
CA VAL A 40 -2.53 14.35 -6.49
C VAL A 40 -1.62 13.15 -6.69
N LYS A 41 -1.44 12.68 -7.93
CA LYS A 41 -0.62 11.50 -8.24
C LYS A 41 0.83 11.61 -7.74
N THR A 42 1.43 12.78 -7.87
CA THR A 42 2.88 12.94 -7.73
C THR A 42 3.31 13.52 -6.39
N LYS A 43 2.44 14.29 -5.72
CA LYS A 43 2.80 15.07 -4.53
C LYS A 43 1.89 14.75 -3.34
N THR A 44 0.60 15.07 -3.41
CA THR A 44 -0.26 15.04 -2.21
C THR A 44 -0.66 13.62 -1.80
N MET A 45 -0.95 12.71 -2.75
CA MET A 45 -1.26 11.30 -2.42
C MET A 45 -0.03 10.59 -1.85
N PRO A 46 1.18 10.63 -2.45
CA PRO A 46 2.34 9.98 -1.84
C PRO A 46 2.62 10.50 -0.43
N LYS A 47 2.49 11.81 -0.18
CA LYS A 47 2.66 12.38 1.16
C LYS A 47 1.59 11.87 2.14
N SER A 48 0.32 11.90 1.76
CA SER A 48 -0.76 11.38 2.62
C SER A 48 -0.59 9.87 2.88
N ALA A 49 -0.12 9.13 1.89
CA ALA A 49 0.14 7.71 2.01
C ALA A 49 1.29 7.40 2.97
N THR A 50 2.38 8.17 2.96
CA THR A 50 3.49 7.99 3.92
C THR A 50 3.07 8.25 5.36
N ASP A 51 2.11 9.16 5.58
CA ASP A 51 1.61 9.49 6.92
C ASP A 51 0.68 8.40 7.46
N ASN A 52 -0.08 7.74 6.58
CA ASN A 52 -1.09 6.74 6.97
C ASN A 52 -0.59 5.29 6.89
N PHE A 53 0.42 5.01 6.06
CA PHE A 53 0.85 3.67 5.73
C PHE A 53 2.36 3.47 5.87
N VAL A 54 2.71 2.25 6.25
CA VAL A 54 4.10 1.79 6.19
C VAL A 54 4.42 1.37 4.75
N GLU A 55 5.04 2.29 4.01
CA GLU A 55 5.43 2.06 2.63
C GLU A 55 6.63 1.10 2.50
N ARG A 56 6.34 -0.16 2.16
CA ARG A 56 7.39 -1.15 1.94
C ARG A 56 7.95 -1.13 0.51
N LYS A 57 7.28 -0.42 -0.40
CA LYS A 57 7.71 -0.16 -1.79
C LYS A 57 7.38 1.30 -2.12
N LYS A 58 8.39 2.17 -2.13
CA LYS A 58 8.24 3.63 -2.30
C LYS A 58 7.46 4.04 -3.56
N THR A 59 7.55 3.24 -4.62
CA THR A 59 6.90 3.54 -5.89
C THR A 59 5.49 2.97 -6.02
N PHE A 60 4.97 2.28 -5.00
CA PHE A 60 3.70 1.56 -5.09
C PHE A 60 2.54 2.47 -5.50
N PHE A 61 2.26 3.51 -4.71
CA PHE A 61 1.11 4.40 -4.96
C PHE A 61 1.20 5.13 -6.30
N LYS A 62 2.39 5.60 -6.69
CA LYS A 62 2.61 6.25 -7.99
C LYS A 62 2.43 5.26 -9.16
N ALA A 63 2.86 4.01 -8.99
CA ALA A 63 2.79 2.99 -10.03
C ALA A 63 1.38 2.40 -10.21
N THR A 64 0.59 2.31 -9.14
CA THR A 64 -0.77 1.76 -9.18
C THR A 64 -1.85 2.81 -9.41
N SER A 65 -1.51 4.10 -9.36
CA SER A 65 -2.43 5.20 -9.68
C SER A 65 -2.37 5.60 -11.16
N LYS A 66 -3.52 5.96 -11.74
CA LYS A 66 -3.64 6.51 -13.10
C LYS A 66 -4.49 7.78 -13.05
N VAL A 67 -4.08 8.76 -13.87
CA VAL A 67 -4.86 9.96 -14.14
C VAL A 67 -5.57 9.75 -15.47
N GLU A 68 -6.88 9.95 -15.50
CA GLU A 68 -7.64 10.12 -16.73
C GLU A 68 -7.78 11.61 -16.97
N GLN A 69 -7.14 12.08 -18.03
CA GLN A 69 -7.09 13.50 -18.34
C GLN A 69 -8.45 13.98 -18.86
N ALA A 70 -8.78 15.21 -18.51
CA ALA A 70 -9.88 15.94 -19.11
C ALA A 70 -9.67 16.12 -20.62
N THR A 71 -10.74 15.93 -21.40
CA THR A 71 -10.77 16.08 -22.85
C THR A 71 -11.95 16.97 -23.27
N GLY A 72 -11.96 17.43 -24.53
CA GLY A 72 -13.02 18.29 -25.07
C GLY A 72 -12.88 19.77 -24.70
N PHE A 73 -13.93 20.54 -25.03
CA PHE A 73 -14.04 21.99 -24.83
C PHE A 73 -15.27 22.41 -24.00
N ASN A 74 -16.17 21.48 -23.67
CA ASN A 74 -17.33 21.78 -22.84
C ASN A 74 -16.90 21.91 -21.37
N VAL A 75 -16.90 23.13 -20.85
CA VAL A 75 -16.45 23.47 -19.50
C VAL A 75 -17.34 22.84 -18.43
N SER A 76 -18.66 22.77 -18.63
CA SER A 76 -19.59 22.29 -17.60
C SER A 76 -19.47 20.80 -17.32
N SER A 77 -19.08 20.01 -18.33
CA SER A 77 -18.87 18.56 -18.21
C SER A 77 -17.41 18.16 -18.03
N MET A 78 -16.48 19.12 -18.02
CA MET A 78 -15.05 18.83 -18.03
C MET A 78 -14.59 18.27 -16.68
N LYS A 79 -13.94 17.11 -16.69
CA LYS A 79 -13.39 16.49 -15.48
C LYS A 79 -12.11 15.74 -15.77
N SER A 80 -11.18 15.78 -14.82
CA SER A 80 -10.04 14.87 -14.77
C SER A 80 -10.17 14.02 -13.52
N THR A 81 -9.95 12.72 -13.64
CA THR A 81 -10.09 11.78 -12.52
C THR A 81 -8.73 11.18 -12.19
N ILE A 82 -8.55 10.84 -10.92
CA ILE A 82 -7.42 10.05 -10.46
C ILE A 82 -7.94 8.90 -9.60
N GLY A 83 -7.37 7.72 -9.82
CA GLY A 83 -7.68 6.56 -9.01
C GLY A 83 -6.63 5.47 -9.15
N PHE A 84 -6.77 4.45 -8.33
CA PHE A 84 -5.99 3.23 -8.49
C PHE A 84 -6.60 2.37 -9.57
N LYS A 85 -5.77 1.91 -10.51
CA LYS A 85 -6.18 0.92 -11.50
C LYS A 85 -5.52 -0.41 -11.19
N LYS A 86 -6.26 -1.48 -11.44
CA LYS A 86 -5.71 -2.84 -11.49
C LYS A 86 -4.57 -2.83 -12.51
N THR A 87 -3.42 -3.30 -12.06
CA THR A 87 -2.20 -3.39 -12.88
C THR A 87 -1.93 -4.87 -13.05
N SER A 88 -1.56 -5.30 -14.25
CA SER A 88 -1.43 -6.71 -14.65
C SER A 88 -0.32 -7.53 -13.94
N GLY A 89 0.15 -7.08 -12.77
CA GLY A 89 1.12 -7.78 -11.93
C GLY A 89 0.47 -8.67 -10.87
N LYS A 90 0.91 -9.92 -10.78
CA LYS A 90 0.45 -10.90 -9.77
C LYS A 90 0.40 -10.29 -8.35
N GLY A 91 -0.80 -10.16 -7.80
CA GLY A 91 -1.05 -9.73 -6.42
C GLY A 91 -1.14 -8.22 -6.18
N MET A 92 -0.95 -7.37 -7.20
CA MET A 92 -1.19 -5.92 -7.05
C MET A 92 -2.68 -5.59 -6.98
N ASP A 93 -3.52 -6.34 -7.69
CA ASP A 93 -4.98 -6.10 -7.74
C ASP A 93 -5.62 -6.21 -6.37
N ARG A 94 -5.24 -7.23 -5.60
CA ARG A 94 -5.73 -7.40 -4.24
C ARG A 94 -5.28 -6.26 -3.32
N ALA A 95 -4.06 -5.77 -3.49
CA ALA A 95 -3.58 -4.64 -2.70
C ALA A 95 -4.34 -3.35 -3.03
N VAL A 96 -4.73 -3.15 -4.29
CA VAL A 96 -5.57 -2.03 -4.72
C VAL A 96 -7.00 -2.13 -4.15
N GLU A 97 -7.59 -3.32 -4.18
CA GLU A 97 -8.92 -3.56 -3.56
C GLU A 97 -8.89 -3.33 -2.06
N GLU A 98 -7.84 -3.79 -1.38
CA GLU A 98 -7.64 -3.55 0.06
C GLU A 98 -7.42 -2.05 0.36
N LEU A 99 -6.78 -1.29 -0.54
CA LEU A 99 -6.67 0.17 -0.39
C LEU A 99 -8.03 0.86 -0.45
N LYS A 100 -8.94 0.43 -1.33
CA LYS A 100 -10.30 0.98 -1.38
C LYS A 100 -11.00 0.78 -0.05
N GLN A 101 -10.91 -0.41 0.53
CA GLN A 101 -11.48 -0.70 1.85
C GLN A 101 -10.79 0.12 2.96
N GLN A 102 -9.52 0.49 2.81
CA GLN A 102 -8.82 1.37 3.77
C GLN A 102 -9.20 2.84 3.63
N GLU A 103 -9.69 3.27 2.47
CA GLU A 103 -10.21 4.62 2.30
C GLU A 103 -11.52 4.79 3.06
N GLU A 104 -12.46 3.86 2.88
CA GLU A 104 -13.82 3.91 3.46
C GLU A 104 -13.91 3.28 4.86
N GLY A 105 -12.95 2.42 5.22
CA GLY A 105 -13.03 1.52 6.37
C GLY A 105 -13.76 0.22 6.03
N GLY A 106 -13.68 -0.77 6.93
CA GLY A 106 -14.40 -2.04 6.75
C GLY A 106 -13.63 -3.27 7.20
N VAL A 107 -13.80 -4.37 6.47
CA VAL A 107 -13.23 -5.67 6.83
C VAL A 107 -12.50 -6.29 5.65
N ILE A 108 -11.18 -6.46 5.78
CA ILE A 108 -10.37 -7.18 4.80
C ILE A 108 -10.40 -8.69 5.10
N GLY A 109 -10.96 -9.47 4.18
CA GLY A 109 -10.98 -10.93 4.23
C GLY A 109 -9.74 -11.61 3.62
N GLY A 110 -9.64 -12.93 3.78
CA GLY A 110 -8.66 -13.76 3.08
C GLY A 110 -7.19 -13.57 3.49
N ARG A 111 -6.91 -12.91 4.63
CA ARG A 111 -5.55 -12.72 5.18
C ARG A 111 -5.16 -13.85 6.13
N SER A 112 -5.22 -15.08 5.63
CA SER A 112 -4.99 -16.26 6.46
C SER A 112 -3.60 -16.26 7.11
N PHE A 113 -2.58 -15.71 6.44
CA PHE A 113 -1.21 -15.60 6.94
C PHE A 113 -0.85 -14.13 7.23
N ILE A 114 -0.37 -13.84 8.45
CA ILE A 114 0.21 -12.54 8.81
C ILE A 114 1.67 -12.76 9.17
N ALA A 115 2.58 -12.14 8.42
CA ALA A 115 4.03 -12.29 8.60
C ALA A 115 4.53 -11.50 9.82
N HIS A 116 5.25 -12.20 10.71
CA HIS A 116 5.98 -11.62 11.83
C HIS A 116 7.29 -10.96 11.37
N ASP A 117 7.91 -10.25 12.30
CA ASP A 117 9.16 -9.53 12.15
C ASP A 117 10.29 -10.45 11.65
N LYS A 118 10.46 -11.63 12.26
CA LYS A 118 11.48 -12.61 11.84
C LYS A 118 11.32 -13.10 10.40
N ALA A 119 10.11 -13.04 9.82
CA ALA A 119 9.90 -13.36 8.41
C ALA A 119 10.40 -12.27 7.43
N ARG A 120 10.69 -11.06 7.92
CA ARG A 120 10.97 -9.88 7.11
C ARG A 120 12.47 -9.57 7.00
N VAL A 121 12.83 -8.82 5.97
CA VAL A 121 14.19 -8.30 5.79
C VAL A 121 14.53 -7.42 7.00
N GLY A 122 15.72 -7.61 7.59
CA GLY A 122 16.15 -6.86 8.77
C GLY A 122 15.28 -7.06 10.02
N LYS A 123 14.43 -8.11 10.06
CA LYS A 123 13.56 -8.42 11.20
C LYS A 123 12.61 -7.28 11.59
N SER A 124 12.07 -6.52 10.63
CA SER A 124 11.24 -5.34 10.90
C SER A 124 9.89 -5.36 10.18
N ARG A 125 8.80 -4.97 10.87
CA ARG A 125 7.46 -4.76 10.27
C ARG A 125 7.45 -3.73 9.14
N LYS A 126 8.42 -2.80 9.13
CA LYS A 126 8.57 -1.76 8.12
C LYS A 126 9.14 -2.28 6.79
N LYS A 127 9.64 -3.51 6.75
CA LYS A 127 10.25 -4.10 5.55
C LYS A 127 9.40 -5.23 4.96
N ASN A 128 9.70 -5.57 3.72
CA ASN A 128 9.06 -6.69 3.02
C ASN A 128 9.44 -8.04 3.65
N VAL A 129 8.59 -9.03 3.40
CA VAL A 129 8.90 -10.43 3.71
C VAL A 129 10.11 -10.87 2.87
N ARG A 130 11.07 -11.56 3.49
CA ARG A 130 12.24 -12.11 2.76
C ARG A 130 11.76 -13.04 1.64
N PRO A 131 12.39 -13.06 0.46
CA PRO A 131 11.98 -13.94 -0.64
C PRO A 131 11.78 -15.41 -0.21
N VAL A 132 12.73 -15.95 0.56
CA VAL A 132 12.71 -17.32 1.12
C VAL A 132 11.58 -17.59 2.11
N ASN A 133 10.92 -16.55 2.61
CA ASN A 133 9.83 -16.65 3.58
C ASN A 133 8.47 -16.36 2.96
N ARG A 134 8.38 -16.01 1.67
CA ARG A 134 7.09 -15.72 1.03
C ARG A 134 6.21 -16.97 1.02
N THR A 135 4.90 -16.79 1.21
CA THR A 135 3.93 -17.89 1.24
C THR A 135 3.87 -18.69 -0.07
N THR A 136 4.26 -18.11 -1.20
CA THR A 136 4.39 -18.79 -2.49
C THR A 136 5.59 -19.74 -2.55
N VAL A 137 6.62 -19.48 -1.73
CA VAL A 137 7.87 -20.26 -1.67
C VAL A 137 7.85 -21.24 -0.50
N LEU A 138 7.15 -20.89 0.59
CA LEU A 138 6.96 -21.75 1.74
C LEU A 138 6.20 -23.02 1.35
N LYS A 139 6.95 -24.09 1.13
CA LYS A 139 6.46 -25.45 0.92
C LYS A 139 6.67 -26.29 2.18
N ASN A 140 6.03 -27.46 2.22
CA ASN A 140 6.32 -28.52 3.20
C ASN A 140 6.09 -28.13 4.67
N ILE A 141 5.05 -27.35 4.95
CA ILE A 141 4.66 -27.01 6.32
C ILE A 141 4.04 -28.25 6.99
N VAL A 142 4.73 -28.78 8.00
CA VAL A 142 4.24 -29.91 8.79
C VAL A 142 3.21 -29.41 9.80
N ASN A 143 1.98 -29.89 9.69
CA ASN A 143 0.91 -29.52 10.62
C ASN A 143 0.96 -30.41 11.87
N SER A 144 1.39 -29.83 12.99
CA SER A 144 1.46 -30.56 14.28
C SER A 144 0.10 -31.11 14.74
N ASN A 145 -1.02 -30.50 14.35
CA ASN A 145 -2.35 -31.00 14.71
C ASN A 145 -2.68 -32.36 14.06
N LYS A 146 -1.98 -32.73 12.98
CA LYS A 146 -2.17 -34.00 12.27
C LYS A 146 -1.26 -35.12 12.78
N VAL A 147 -0.41 -34.86 13.77
CA VAL A 147 0.52 -35.85 14.32
C VAL A 147 -0.26 -36.87 15.17
N ARG A 148 -0.11 -38.15 14.84
CA ARG A 148 -0.73 -39.28 15.55
C ARG A 148 0.09 -39.68 16.80
N GLY A 149 -0.59 -40.29 17.78
CA GLY A 149 0.03 -40.89 18.97
C GLY A 149 0.65 -39.91 19.98
N ALA A 150 0.33 -38.61 19.89
CA ALA A 150 0.77 -37.60 20.84
C ALA A 150 -0.41 -37.13 21.71
N LYS A 151 -0.23 -37.19 23.03
CA LYS A 151 -1.25 -36.90 24.04
C LYS A 151 -1.49 -35.39 24.16
N ASN A 152 -0.42 -34.59 24.21
CA ASN A 152 -0.48 -33.15 24.52
C ASN A 152 0.00 -32.27 23.35
N LYS A 153 -0.39 -30.99 23.35
CA LYS A 153 0.01 -30.00 22.33
C LYS A 153 1.54 -29.89 22.17
N SER A 154 2.26 -29.85 23.28
CA SER A 154 3.73 -29.80 23.28
C SER A 154 4.35 -31.03 22.62
N GLN A 155 3.82 -32.22 22.91
CA GLN A 155 4.31 -33.47 22.30
C GLN A 155 4.03 -33.51 20.79
N LYS A 156 2.85 -33.03 20.36
CA LYS A 156 2.50 -32.87 18.94
C LYS A 156 3.48 -31.95 18.22
N PHE A 157 3.83 -30.82 18.84
CA PHE A 157 4.82 -29.89 18.30
C PHE A 157 6.21 -30.51 18.20
N ILE A 158 6.71 -31.12 19.29
CA ILE A 158 8.05 -31.73 19.33
C ILE A 158 8.19 -32.79 18.24
N ARG A 159 7.24 -33.72 18.13
CA ARG A 159 7.24 -34.76 17.09
C ARG A 159 7.21 -34.17 15.67
N ALA A 160 6.39 -33.14 15.46
CA ALA A 160 6.34 -32.44 14.17
C ALA A 160 7.68 -31.75 13.85
N ALA A 161 8.34 -31.15 14.84
CA ALA A 161 9.64 -30.49 14.68
C ALA A 161 10.74 -31.48 14.31
N PHE A 162 10.84 -32.62 15.01
CA PHE A 162 11.80 -33.67 14.66
C PHE A 162 11.55 -34.22 13.26
N TYR A 163 10.29 -34.52 12.92
CA TYR A 163 9.93 -35.00 11.59
C TYR A 163 10.30 -33.98 10.51
N ALA A 164 9.97 -32.70 10.71
CA ALA A 164 10.27 -31.64 9.78
C ALA A 164 11.79 -31.44 9.61
N ALA A 165 12.55 -31.45 10.71
CA ALA A 165 14.00 -31.31 10.69
C ALA A 165 14.66 -32.48 9.95
N LYS A 166 14.26 -33.73 10.27
CA LYS A 166 14.81 -34.94 9.62
C LYS A 166 14.51 -34.98 8.11
N LYS A 167 13.30 -34.58 7.71
CA LYS A 167 12.85 -34.71 6.31
C LYS A 167 13.23 -33.52 5.43
N TYR A 168 13.23 -32.30 5.98
CA TYR A 168 13.36 -31.07 5.19
C TYR A 168 14.57 -30.21 5.58
N GLY A 169 15.38 -30.63 6.57
CA GLY A 169 16.60 -29.94 6.97
C GLY A 169 16.39 -28.46 7.25
N ALA A 170 17.18 -27.60 6.56
CA ALA A 170 17.12 -26.14 6.70
C ALA A 170 15.75 -25.51 6.33
N ASN A 171 14.90 -26.24 5.60
CA ASN A 171 13.54 -25.82 5.22
C ASN A 171 12.46 -26.48 6.10
N ALA A 172 12.80 -26.91 7.30
CA ALA A 172 11.86 -27.45 8.28
C ALA A 172 10.89 -26.37 8.76
N HIS A 173 9.64 -26.43 8.28
CA HIS A 173 8.56 -25.55 8.72
C HIS A 173 7.50 -26.35 9.46
N VAL A 174 7.08 -25.86 10.62
CA VAL A 174 6.05 -26.50 11.45
C VAL A 174 4.96 -25.49 11.75
N MET A 175 3.71 -25.90 11.54
CA MET A 175 2.56 -25.16 12.05
C MET A 175 2.21 -25.68 13.44
N THR A 176 2.22 -24.81 14.44
CA THR A 176 1.94 -25.16 15.85
C THR A 176 0.50 -25.63 16.05
N PRO A 177 0.24 -26.35 17.16
CA PRO A 177 -1.12 -26.72 17.52
C PRO A 177 -2.00 -25.48 17.61
N ARG A 178 -3.28 -25.61 17.25
CA ARG A 178 -4.19 -24.46 17.30
C ARG A 178 -4.41 -24.01 18.75
N GLU A 179 -4.37 -22.71 18.93
CA GLU A 179 -4.71 -22.01 20.16
C GLU A 179 -5.65 -20.85 19.79
N ASN A 180 -6.87 -20.87 20.32
CA ASN A 180 -7.93 -19.90 20.00
C ASN A 180 -8.15 -19.73 18.48
N GLY A 181 -8.05 -20.84 17.73
CA GLY A 181 -8.19 -20.87 16.27
C GLY A 181 -7.01 -20.31 15.48
N ILE A 182 -5.91 -19.95 16.14
CA ILE A 182 -4.68 -19.44 15.55
C ILE A 182 -3.59 -20.51 15.67
N SER A 183 -2.79 -20.67 14.61
CA SER A 183 -1.55 -21.43 14.64
C SER A 183 -0.39 -20.54 14.23
N THR A 184 0.82 -20.84 14.68
CA THR A 184 2.03 -20.14 14.26
C THR A 184 2.84 -21.04 13.33
N VAL A 185 3.30 -20.51 12.21
CA VAL A 185 4.27 -21.18 11.35
C VAL A 185 5.66 -20.81 11.84
N LEU A 186 6.36 -21.83 12.33
CA LEU A 186 7.72 -21.76 12.83
C LEU A 186 8.67 -22.34 11.79
N ARG A 187 9.83 -21.72 11.59
CA ARG A 187 10.99 -22.38 10.99
C ARG A 187 11.84 -22.97 12.09
N ILE A 188 12.08 -24.27 12.04
CA ILE A 188 12.99 -24.95 12.97
C ILE A 188 14.41 -24.65 12.51
N LYS A 189 15.23 -24.13 13.43
CA LYS A 189 16.64 -23.83 13.19
C LYS A 189 17.50 -24.99 13.67
N GLU A 190 17.33 -25.32 14.93
CA GLU A 190 18.17 -26.26 15.66
C GLU A 190 17.30 -27.01 16.67
N ILE A 191 17.63 -28.28 16.91
CA ILE A 191 17.07 -29.09 17.98
C ILE A 191 18.27 -29.70 18.70
N TRP A 192 18.40 -29.45 20.00
CA TRP A 192 19.44 -30.08 20.83
C TRP A 192 18.85 -30.56 22.16
N GLY A 193 19.46 -31.58 22.74
CA GLY A 193 19.20 -31.99 24.11
C GLY A 193 20.38 -31.58 24.98
N SER A 194 20.13 -30.93 26.12
CA SER A 194 21.18 -30.74 27.11
C SER A 194 21.50 -32.07 27.79
N THR A 195 22.74 -32.54 27.61
CA THR A 195 23.38 -33.57 28.44
C THR A 195 24.44 -32.95 29.36
N ARG A 196 24.23 -31.74 29.90
CA ARG A 196 25.10 -31.27 30.98
C ARG A 196 24.70 -31.93 32.30
N ARG A 197 25.41 -33.03 32.60
CA ARG A 197 25.53 -33.66 33.92
C ARG A 197 25.89 -32.61 34.98
N GLN A 198 25.06 -32.52 36.01
CA GLN A 198 25.48 -32.46 37.41
C GLN A 198 24.22 -32.73 38.27
N GLY A 199 24.19 -33.88 38.96
CA GLY A 199 23.18 -34.19 39.97
C GLY A 199 22.00 -35.07 39.53
N ALA A 200 21.50 -35.84 40.51
CA ALA A 200 20.38 -36.79 40.42
C ALA A 200 19.01 -36.15 40.11
N GLU A 201 18.93 -34.82 40.02
CA GLU A 201 17.71 -34.05 39.69
C GLU A 201 17.73 -33.46 38.26
N SER A 202 18.63 -33.92 37.39
CA SER A 202 18.78 -33.37 36.04
C SER A 202 17.74 -33.92 35.04
N SER A 203 16.61 -33.21 34.92
CA SER A 203 15.70 -33.44 33.78
C SER A 203 16.41 -33.11 32.46
N ARG A 204 16.50 -34.08 31.54
CA ARG A 204 16.98 -33.87 30.16
C ARG A 204 16.10 -32.82 29.49
N ARG A 205 16.59 -31.57 29.38
CA ARG A 205 15.84 -30.50 28.70
C ARG A 205 16.12 -30.57 27.20
N LEU A 206 15.05 -30.85 26.45
CA LEU A 206 15.02 -30.74 25.01
C LEU A 206 14.74 -29.29 24.64
N ASP A 207 15.66 -28.67 23.91
CA ASP A 207 15.51 -27.32 23.40
C ASP A 207 15.32 -27.33 21.88
N ILE A 208 14.29 -26.62 21.43
CA ILE A 208 13.98 -26.45 19.99
C ILE A 208 14.07 -24.97 19.68
N ARG A 209 15.11 -24.56 18.96
CA ARG A 209 15.26 -23.19 18.49
C ARG A 209 14.44 -23.00 17.23
N ALA A 210 13.48 -22.10 17.29
CA ALA A 210 12.59 -21.81 16.18
C ALA A 210 12.39 -20.30 15.93
N GLU A 211 12.12 -19.95 14.68
CA GLU A 211 11.75 -18.60 14.27
C GLU A 211 10.28 -18.55 13.88
N ALA A 212 9.49 -17.74 14.59
CA ALA A 212 8.11 -17.48 14.22
C ALA A 212 8.03 -16.63 12.94
N LEU A 213 7.57 -17.24 11.86
CA LEU A 213 7.46 -16.59 10.56
C LEU A 213 6.08 -15.99 10.35
N TYR A 214 5.01 -16.75 10.65
CA TYR A 214 3.64 -16.31 10.39
C TYR A 214 2.67 -16.70 11.51
N SER A 215 1.64 -15.90 11.71
CA SER A 215 0.41 -16.35 12.34
C SER A 215 -0.62 -16.74 11.28
N TYR A 216 -1.22 -17.91 11.46
CA TYR A 216 -2.19 -18.52 10.56
C TYR A 216 -3.57 -18.64 11.22
N LYS A 217 -4.61 -18.18 10.54
CA LYS A 217 -6.02 -18.43 10.89
C LYS A 217 -6.81 -18.58 9.59
N LYS A 218 -7.47 -19.73 9.40
CA LYS A 218 -8.27 -19.99 8.19
C LYS A 218 -9.39 -18.95 8.11
N GLY A 219 -9.57 -18.33 6.94
CA GLY A 219 -10.66 -17.36 6.73
C GLY A 219 -10.53 -16.08 7.56
N ARG A 220 -9.32 -15.71 8.01
CA ARG A 220 -9.12 -14.52 8.84
C ARG A 220 -9.69 -13.27 8.17
N LYS A 221 -10.54 -12.57 8.92
CA LYS A 221 -11.05 -11.24 8.65
C LYS A 221 -10.35 -10.23 9.56
N VAL A 222 -9.97 -9.08 9.03
CA VAL A 222 -9.31 -8.01 9.77
C VAL A 222 -10.14 -6.74 9.61
N LYS A 223 -10.68 -6.23 10.73
CA LYS A 223 -11.35 -4.93 10.75
C LYS A 223 -10.30 -3.82 10.61
N ILE A 224 -10.61 -2.83 9.80
CA ILE A 224 -9.74 -1.70 9.50
C ILE A 224 -10.52 -0.39 9.64
N ASP A 225 -9.85 0.60 10.21
CA ASP A 225 -10.39 1.96 10.34
C ASP A 225 -10.19 2.72 9.04
N LYS A 226 -11.10 3.66 8.75
CA LYS A 226 -10.98 4.54 7.58
C LYS A 226 -9.73 5.42 7.70
N LYS A 227 -9.03 5.63 6.59
CA LYS A 227 -7.86 6.51 6.50
C LYS A 227 -8.13 7.81 5.75
N GLU A 228 -9.05 7.78 4.77
CA GLU A 228 -9.39 8.93 3.92
C GLU A 228 -8.15 9.60 3.29
N PHE A 229 -7.16 8.81 2.91
CA PHE A 229 -5.88 9.34 2.46
C PHE A 229 -6.01 9.94 1.06
N MET A 230 -6.83 9.35 0.18
CA MET A 230 -7.09 9.89 -1.14
C MET A 230 -7.96 11.15 -1.07
N LYS A 231 -8.99 11.15 -0.21
CA LYS A 231 -9.84 12.32 0.01
C LYS A 231 -9.01 13.52 0.48
N LYS A 232 -8.20 13.35 1.55
CA LYS A 232 -7.32 14.41 2.08
C LYS A 232 -6.30 14.89 1.04
N ALA A 233 -5.73 13.98 0.25
CA ALA A 233 -4.81 14.34 -0.82
C ALA A 233 -5.50 15.19 -1.90
N SER A 234 -6.73 14.83 -2.27
CA SER A 234 -7.53 15.52 -3.28
C SER A 234 -7.94 16.91 -2.81
N GLU A 235 -8.42 17.06 -1.56
CA GLU A 235 -8.75 18.36 -0.95
C GLU A 235 -7.53 19.29 -0.93
N LYS A 236 -6.35 18.76 -0.58
CA LYS A 236 -5.11 19.54 -0.57
C LYS A 236 -4.68 20.03 -1.95
N SER A 237 -4.90 19.23 -2.99
CA SER A 237 -4.62 19.66 -4.37
C SER A 237 -5.71 20.60 -4.90
N ALA A 238 -6.97 20.42 -4.47
CA ALA A 238 -8.07 21.32 -4.80
C ALA A 238 -7.83 22.75 -4.29
N GLY A 239 -7.24 22.91 -3.10
CA GLY A 239 -6.80 24.22 -2.58
C GLY A 239 -5.75 24.94 -3.44
N LYS A 240 -5.18 24.29 -4.47
CA LYS A 240 -4.25 24.91 -5.44
C LYS A 240 -4.89 25.15 -6.81
N MET A 241 -6.18 24.89 -6.99
CA MET A 241 -6.84 25.01 -8.29
C MET A 241 -6.72 26.41 -8.87
N GLU A 242 -6.94 27.44 -8.06
CA GLU A 242 -6.83 28.84 -8.50
C GLU A 242 -5.40 29.14 -9.01
N LYS A 243 -4.38 28.69 -8.28
CA LYS A 243 -2.99 28.84 -8.72
C LYS A 243 -2.74 28.16 -10.06
N PHE A 244 -3.18 26.91 -10.22
CA PHE A 244 -3.04 26.19 -11.50
C PHE A 244 -3.80 26.90 -12.62
N PHE A 245 -4.98 27.43 -12.32
CA PHE A 245 -5.79 28.18 -13.28
C PHE A 245 -5.08 29.46 -13.71
N ASN A 246 -4.59 30.26 -12.78
CA ASN A 246 -3.86 31.50 -13.07
C ASN A 246 -2.61 31.22 -13.91
N GLU A 247 -1.84 30.18 -13.58
CA GLU A 247 -0.67 29.76 -14.37
C GLU A 247 -1.05 29.40 -15.81
N HIS A 248 -2.09 28.57 -16.00
CA HIS A 248 -2.52 28.14 -17.33
C HIS A 248 -3.21 29.25 -18.13
N ALA A 249 -4.02 30.09 -17.47
CA ALA A 249 -4.66 31.25 -18.08
C ALA A 249 -3.60 32.25 -18.57
N LEU A 250 -2.59 32.56 -17.76
CA LEU A 250 -1.46 33.40 -18.17
C LEU A 250 -0.69 32.79 -19.35
N ASN A 251 -0.51 31.46 -19.37
CA ASN A 251 0.13 30.79 -20.51
C ASN A 251 -0.71 30.90 -21.79
N GLN A 252 -2.05 30.85 -21.69
CA GLN A 252 -2.90 31.08 -22.87
C GLN A 252 -2.84 32.53 -23.32
N VAL A 253 -2.93 33.49 -22.41
CA VAL A 253 -2.74 34.92 -22.66
C VAL A 253 -1.42 35.15 -23.41
N LYS A 254 -0.28 34.73 -22.85
CA LYS A 254 1.05 34.93 -23.46
C LYS A 254 1.20 34.38 -24.88
N LYS A 255 0.54 33.27 -25.23
CA LYS A 255 0.58 32.70 -26.59
C LYS A 255 0.04 33.65 -27.67
N PHE A 256 -0.89 34.53 -27.31
CA PHE A 256 -1.50 35.48 -28.24
C PHE A 256 -0.81 36.85 -28.23
N TYR A 257 -0.01 37.17 -27.20
CA TYR A 257 0.65 38.49 -27.07
C TYR A 257 2.17 38.48 -27.27
N ASN A 258 2.82 37.31 -27.32
CA ASN A 258 4.25 37.17 -27.65
C ASN A 258 4.47 36.68 -29.09
N LYS A 259 3.49 36.86 -29.98
CA LYS A 259 3.65 36.77 -31.43
C LYS A 259 3.77 38.18 -31.99
#